data_AF-A0A4R5N7V9-F1
#
_entry.id   AF-A0A4R5N7V9-F1
#
_cell.length_a   1.000
_cell.length_b   1.000
_cell.length_c   1.000
_cell.angle_alpha   90.00
_cell.angle_beta   90.00
_cell.angle_gamma   90.00
#
_symmetry.space_group_name_H-M   'P 1'
#
loop_
_entity.id
_entity.type
_entity.pdbx_description
1 polymer ?
#
loop_
_entity_poly.entity_id
_entity_poly.type
_entity_poly.pdbx_seq_one_letter_code
_entity_poly.pdbx_strand_id
1 'polypeptide(L)' 'MQKKDLIISCIAIVLLFASLVSWVLKNTELAIITSNLGLALLAISYLWLHKQ' A
#
# COMPACT_ATOMS: atom_id res chain seq x y z
N MET A 1 -11.93 -13.97 0.90
CA MET A 1 -10.54 -13.49 0.86
C MET A 1 -9.62 -14.67 0.67
N GLN A 2 -8.92 -14.73 -0.46
CA GLN A 2 -7.87 -15.73 -0.66
C GLN A 2 -6.65 -15.35 0.18
N LYS A 3 -5.81 -16.33 0.55
CA LYS A 3 -4.57 -16.07 1.32
C LYS A 3 -3.68 -14.99 0.66
N LYS A 4 -3.71 -14.92 -0.67
CA LYS A 4 -3.04 -13.89 -1.48
C LYS A 4 -3.52 -12.47 -1.18
N ASP A 5 -4.82 -12.25 -1.07
CA ASP A 5 -5.39 -10.90 -0.84
C ASP A 5 -4.99 -10.35 0.54
N LEU A 6 -4.92 -11.23 1.54
CA LEU A 6 -4.46 -10.90 2.89
C LEU A 6 -2.98 -10.49 2.89
N ILE A 7 -2.13 -11.20 2.15
CA ILE A 7 -0.70 -10.87 2.05
C ILE A 7 -0.52 -9.52 1.35
N ILE A 8 -1.22 -9.28 0.24
CA ILE A 8 -1.14 -8.02 -0.50
C ILE A 8 -1.62 -6.85 0.37
N SER A 9 -2.74 -7.03 1.09
CA SER A 9 -3.25 -6.01 2.01
C SER A 9 -2.28 -5.71 3.14
N CYS A 10 -1.65 -6.73 3.72
CA CYS A 10 -0.63 -6.56 4.76
C CYS A 10 0.58 -5.76 4.25
N ILE A 11 1.10 -6.10 3.07
CA ILE A 11 2.22 -5.38 2.44
C ILE A 11 1.84 -3.92 2.18
N ALA A 12 0.63 -3.66 1.68
CA ALA A 12 0.17 -2.31 1.41
C ALA A 12 0.06 -1.47 2.69
N ILE A 13 -0.44 -2.04 3.79
CA ILE A 13 -0.49 -1.36 5.09
C ILE A 13 0.92 -1.00 5.58
N VAL A 14 1.88 -1.91 5.45
CA VAL A 14 3.28 -1.65 5.81
C VAL A 14 3.86 -0.52 4.96
N LEU A 15 3.56 -0.47 3.66
CA LEU A 15 4.00 0.62 2.78
C LEU A 15 3.39 1.97 3.17
N LEU A 16 2.10 2.01 3.48
CA LEU A 16 1.43 3.23 3.93
C LEU A 16 1.98 3.71 5.28
N PHE A 17 2.32 2.78 6.18
CA PHE A 17 3.00 3.11 7.41
C PHE A 17 4.41 3.66 7.17
N ALA A 18 5.19 3.04 6.28
CA ALA A 18 6.51 3.53 5.89
C ALA A 18 6.44 4.93 5.24
N SER A 19 5.37 5.22 4.49
CA SER A 19 5.09 6.56 3.97
C SER A 19 4.90 7.58 5.09
N LEU A 20 4.09 7.23 6.09
CA LEU A 20 3.85 8.10 7.25
C LEU A 20 5.16 8.38 8.00
N VAL A 21 5.97 7.35 8.24
CA VAL A 21 7.28 7.49 8.88
C VAL A 21 8.21 8.38 8.04
N SER A 22 8.26 8.17 6.72
CA SER A 22 9.07 8.99 5.81
C SER A 22 8.65 10.46 5.82
N TRP A 23 7.34 10.72 5.91
CA TRP A 23 6.79 12.06 6.03
C TRP A 23 7.20 12.73 7.35
N VAL A 24 7.11 12.00 8.47
CA VAL A 24 7.57 12.47 9.80
C VAL A 24 9.06 12.81 9.79
N LEU A 25 9.86 12.04 9.06
CA LEU A 25 11.30 12.29 8.88
C LEU A 25 11.62 13.39 7.85
N LYS A 26 10.61 14.12 7.35
CA LYS A 26 10.74 15.16 6.31
C LYS A 26 11.35 14.66 4.99
N ASN A 27 11.30 13.36 4.73
CA ASN A 27 11.71 12.78 3.46
C ASN A 27 10.50 12.65 2.53
N THR A 28 10.12 13.79 1.93
CA THR A 28 8.89 13.94 1.14
C THR A 28 8.87 13.04 -0.08
N GLU A 29 10.01 12.83 -0.74
CA GLU A 29 10.09 11.98 -1.94
C GLU A 29 9.75 10.52 -1.63
N LEU A 30 10.39 9.96 -0.59
CA LEU A 30 10.11 8.59 -0.16
C LEU A 30 8.68 8.45 0.36
N ALA A 31 8.16 9.46 1.08
CA ALA A 31 6.78 9.46 1.58
C ALA A 31 5.77 9.36 0.43
N ILE A 32 5.96 10.13 -0.64
CA ILE A 32 5.06 10.11 -1.80
C ILE A 32 5.17 8.77 -2.54
N ILE A 33 6.38 8.27 -2.80
CA ILE A 33 6.59 7.01 -3.53
C ILE A 33 5.95 5.84 -2.80
N THR A 34 6.22 5.69 -1.50
CA THR A 34 5.67 4.59 -0.69
C THR A 34 4.16 4.70 -0.50
N SER A 35 3.61 5.92 -0.41
CA SER A 35 2.14 6.14 -0.38
C SER A 35 1.48 5.66 -1.67
N ASN A 36 2.01 6.12 -2.81
CA ASN A 36 1.45 5.81 -4.12
C ASN A 36 1.52 4.30 -4.42
N LEU A 37 2.63 3.65 -4.06
CA LEU A 37 2.77 2.19 -4.21
C LEU A 37 1.80 1.43 -3.29
N GLY A 38 1.63 1.86 -2.05
CA GLY A 38 0.68 1.26 -1.11
C GLY A 38 -0.77 1.37 -1.61
N LEU A 39 -1.16 2.56 -2.08
CA LEU A 39 -2.48 2.79 -2.69
C LEU A 39 -2.68 1.99 -3.97
N ALA A 40 -1.68 1.92 -4.85
CA ALA A 40 -1.76 1.16 -6.09
C ALA A 40 -1.96 -0.34 -5.81
N LEU A 41 -1.25 -0.90 -4.82
CA LEU A 41 -1.43 -2.29 -4.40
C LEU A 41 -2.84 -2.56 -3.88
N LEU A 42 -3.40 -1.66 -3.06
CA LEU A 42 -4.78 -1.79 -2.58
C LEU A 42 -5.78 -1.68 -3.72
N ALA A 43 -5.60 -0.73 -4.64
CA ALA A 43 -6.48 -0.54 -5.79
C ALA A 43 -6.50 -1.78 -6.71
N ILE A 44 -5.32 -2.35 -7.00
CA ILE A 44 -5.19 -3.58 -7.78
C ILE A 44 -5.84 -4.74 -7.04
N SER A 45 -5.60 -4.88 -5.74
CA SER A 45 -6.21 -5.95 -4.92
C SER A 45 -7.73 -5.83 -4.88
N TYR A 46 -8.26 -4.61 -4.78
CA TYR A 46 -9.69 -4.35 -4.76
C TYR A 46 -10.34 -4.68 -6.11
N LEU A 47 -9.74 -4.21 -7.20
CA LEU A 47 -10.18 -4.53 -8.57
C LEU A 47 -10.13 -6.03 -8.83
N TRP A 48 -9.11 -6.72 -8.34
CA TRP A 48 -8.99 -8.18 -8.48
C TRP A 48 -10.09 -8.93 -7.73
N LEU A 49 -10.42 -8.49 -6.51
CA LEU A 49 -11.47 -9.09 -5.69
C LEU A 49 -12.87 -8.90 -6.30
N HIS A 50 -13.13 -7.74 -6.91
CA HIS A 50 -14.44 -7.39 -7.49
C HIS A 50 -14.53 -7.66 -9.01
N LYS A 51 -13.51 -8.29 -9.60
CA LYS A 51 -13.54 -8.73 -11.01
C LYS A 51 -14.32 -10.05 -11.22
N GLN A 52 -14.66 -10.73 -10.12
CA GLN A 52 -15.56 -11.89 -10.10
C GLN A 52 -17.00 -11.44 -9.91
#